data_AF-X0TU99-F1
#
_entry.id   AF-X0TU99-F1
#
_cell.length_a   1.000
_cell.length_b   1.000
_cell.length_c   1.000
_cell.angle_alpha   90.00
_cell.angle_beta   90.00
_cell.angle_gamma   90.00
#
_symmetry.space_group_name_H-M   'P 1'
#
loop_
_entity.id
_entity.type
_entity.pdbx_description
1 polymer ?
#
loop_
_entity_poly.entity_id
_entity_poly.type
_entity_poly.pdbx_seq_one_letter_code
_entity_poly.pdbx_strand_id
1 'polypeptide(L)' 'AIGELTVRIVPDTGYSRRDDAAEIRDKIHAAVGDRLRLRFEYVDDIPRSPSGKHLFLIQEVPVEEFLA' A
#
# COMPACT_ATOMS: atom_id res chain seq x y z
N ALA A 1 17.60 2.92 3.99
CA ALA A 1 16.82 1.89 4.69
C ALA A 1 15.93 1.16 3.68
N ILE A 2 15.45 -0.05 3.97
CA ILE A 2 14.37 -0.67 3.16
C ILE A 2 13.08 0.03 3.59
N GLY A 3 12.34 0.62 2.64
CA GLY A 3 11.06 1.28 2.95
C GLY A 3 9.99 0.25 3.35
N GLU A 4 8.94 0.68 4.04
CA GLU A 4 7.79 -0.19 4.34
C GLU A 4 6.55 0.30 3.58
N LEU A 5 5.77 -0.62 3.02
CA LEU A 5 4.52 -0.33 2.33
C LEU A 5 3.42 -1.28 2.83
N THR A 6 2.35 -0.70 3.38
CA THR A 6 1.13 -1.43 3.74
C THR A 6 0.06 -1.17 2.69
N VAL A 7 -0.36 -2.22 2.01
CA VAL A 7 -1.46 -2.18 1.04
C VAL A 7 -2.75 -2.54 1.76
N ARG A 8 -3.64 -1.56 1.95
CA ARG A 8 -4.97 -1.75 2.52
C ARG A 8 -5.98 -2.07 1.43
N ILE A 9 -6.73 -3.15 1.60
CA ILE A 9 -7.70 -3.64 0.61
C ILE A 9 -9.04 -3.85 1.29
N VAL A 10 -10.10 -3.33 0.68
CA VAL A 10 -11.49 -3.70 0.99
C VAL A 10 -11.88 -4.80 0.01
N PRO A 11 -11.82 -6.08 0.39
CA PRO A 11 -12.11 -7.17 -0.53
C PRO A 11 -13.62 -7.23 -0.81
N ASP A 12 -13.99 -7.36 -2.07
CA ASP A 12 -15.35 -7.73 -2.45
C ASP A 12 -15.48 -9.26 -2.60
N THR A 13 -16.65 -9.73 -3.03
CA THR A 13 -16.93 -11.16 -3.23
C THR A 13 -16.09 -11.82 -4.33
N GLY A 14 -15.51 -11.02 -5.24
CA GLY A 14 -14.67 -11.50 -6.34
C GLY A 14 -13.18 -11.54 -6.00
N TYR A 15 -12.76 -10.87 -4.93
CA TYR A 15 -11.36 -10.74 -4.56
C TYR A 15 -10.76 -12.02 -3.95
N SER A 16 -9.72 -12.56 -4.57
CA SER A 16 -8.90 -13.66 -4.06
C SER A 16 -7.73 -13.12 -3.24
N ARG A 17 -7.76 -13.34 -1.92
CA ARG A 17 -6.64 -13.02 -1.01
C ARG A 17 -5.34 -13.73 -1.35
N ARG A 18 -5.38 -14.76 -2.20
CA ARG A 18 -4.21 -15.49 -2.66
C ARG A 18 -3.72 -14.97 -4.00
N ASP A 19 -4.58 -14.98 -5.01
CA ASP A 19 -4.17 -14.77 -6.40
C ASP A 19 -4.04 -13.27 -6.70
N ASP A 20 -5.03 -12.46 -6.34
CA ASP A 20 -4.99 -11.02 -6.55
C ASP A 20 -3.91 -10.35 -5.68
N ALA A 21 -3.76 -10.82 -4.43
CA ALA A 21 -2.69 -10.33 -3.56
C ALA A 21 -1.29 -10.67 -4.10
N ALA A 22 -1.15 -11.85 -4.74
CA ALA A 22 0.09 -12.23 -5.40
C ALA A 22 0.37 -11.33 -6.61
N GLU A 23 -0.62 -11.08 -7.46
CA GLU A 23 -0.47 -10.18 -8.62
C GLU A 23 -0.07 -8.77 -8.19
N ILE A 24 -0.71 -8.22 -7.15
CA ILE A 24 -0.38 -6.90 -6.60
C ILE A 24 1.08 -6.89 -6.11
N ARG A 25 1.48 -7.90 -5.33
CA ARG A 25 2.85 -8.02 -4.82
C ARG A 25 3.87 -8.10 -5.95
N ASP A 26 3.61 -8.91 -6.97
CA ASP A 26 4.53 -9.14 -8.07
C ASP A 26 4.68 -7.88 -8.93
N LYS A 27 3.60 -7.13 -9.15
CA LYS A 27 3.68 -5.81 -9.83
C LYS A 27 4.46 -4.78 -9.04
N ILE A 28 4.29 -4.73 -7.72
CA ILE A 28 5.07 -3.82 -6.87
C ILE A 28 6.55 -4.23 -6.90
N HIS A 29 6.84 -5.52 -6.75
CA HIS A 29 8.20 -6.05 -6.82
C HIS A 29 8.86 -5.77 -8.17
N ALA A 30 8.15 -5.94 -9.29
CA ALA A 30 8.65 -5.61 -10.61
C ALA A 30 9.00 -4.11 -10.77
N ALA A 31 8.28 -3.22 -10.07
CA ALA A 31 8.51 -1.79 -10.13
C ALA A 31 9.68 -1.31 -9.25
N VAL A 32 9.86 -1.88 -8.05
CA VAL A 32 10.81 -1.37 -7.05
C VAL A 32 11.86 -2.37 -6.57
N GLY A 33 11.78 -3.62 -6.99
CA GLY A 33 12.59 -4.74 -6.49
C GLY A 33 12.41 -4.96 -4.99
N ASP A 34 13.49 -5.35 -4.31
CA ASP A 34 13.50 -5.63 -2.87
C ASP A 34 13.68 -4.38 -2.00
N ARG A 35 13.37 -3.20 -2.54
CA ARG A 35 13.54 -1.91 -1.82
C ARG A 35 12.40 -1.60 -0.85
N LEU A 36 11.29 -2.33 -0.93
CA LEU A 36 10.14 -2.20 -0.05
C LEU A 36 9.81 -3.51 0.65
N ARG A 37 9.58 -3.45 1.97
CA ARG A 37 8.93 -4.51 2.73
C ARG A 37 7.41 -4.33 2.62
N LEU A 38 6.76 -5.30 1.98
CA LEU A 38 5.32 -5.27 1.72
C LEU A 38 4.51 -5.96 2.82
N ARG A 39 3.39 -5.35 3.21
CA ARG A 39 2.35 -5.96 4.05
C ARG A 39 0.98 -5.73 3.42
N PHE A 40 0.09 -6.70 3.54
CA PHE A 40 -1.31 -6.56 3.12
C PHE A 40 -2.20 -6.51 4.35
N GLU A 41 -3.13 -5.56 4.38
CA GLU A 41 -4.12 -5.40 5.44
C GLU A 41 -5.51 -5.39 4.81
N TYR A 42 -6.38 -6.31 5.24
CA TYR A 42 -7.75 -6.40 4.74
C TYR A 42 -8.68 -5.68 5.71
N VAL A 43 -9.37 -4.66 5.23
CA VAL A 43 -10.21 -3.75 6.03
C VAL A 43 -11.64 -3.71 5.50
N ASP A 44 -12.59 -3.31 6.33
CA ASP A 44 -14.00 -3.23 5.92
C ASP A 44 -14.33 -1.94 5.15
N ASP A 45 -13.56 -0.87 5.38
CA ASP A 45 -13.71 0.43 4.70
C ASP A 45 -12.38 1.19 4.68
N ILE A 46 -12.24 2.13 3.73
CA ILE A 46 -11.13 3.09 3.69
C ILE A 46 -11.69 4.47 4.03
N PRO A 47 -11.32 5.03 5.21
CA PRO A 47 -11.88 6.30 5.66
C PRO A 47 -11.55 7.41 4.66
N ARG A 48 -12.51 8.32 4.49
CA ARG A 48 -12.34 9.51 3.65
C ARG A 48 -11.51 10.56 4.39
N SER A 49 -10.82 11.41 3.64
CA SER A 49 -10.21 12.62 4.17
C SER A 49 -11.28 13.56 4.73
N PRO A 50 -10.91 14.56 5.55
CA PRO A 50 -11.85 15.60 6.00
C PRO A 50 -12.55 16.35 4.85
N SER A 51 -11.92 16.41 3.67
CA SER A 51 -12.48 16.99 2.43
C SER A 51 -13.31 16.00 1.60
N GLY A 52 -13.52 14.78 2.08
CA GLY A 52 -14.37 13.75 1.45
C GLY A 52 -13.70 12.92 0.35
N LYS A 53 -12.40 13.10 0.08
CA LYS A 53 -11.65 12.30 -0.90
C LYS A 53 -11.21 10.97 -0.30
N HIS A 54 -11.01 9.93 -1.11
CA HIS A 54 -10.38 8.70 -0.63
C HIS A 54 -8.91 8.97 -0.29
N LEU A 55 -8.46 8.48 0.87
CA LEU A 55 -7.05 8.47 1.25
C LEU A 55 -6.33 7.37 0.48
N PHE A 56 -5.93 7.67 -0.76
CA PHE A 56 -5.33 6.70 -1.69
C PHE A 56 -3.83 6.45 -1.41
N LEU A 57 -3.15 7.39 -0.75
CA LEU A 57 -1.74 7.29 -0.37
C LEU A 57 -1.49 8.10 0.91
N ILE A 58 -0.88 7.46 1.90
CA ILE A 58 -0.33 8.12 3.08
C ILE A 58 1.16 7.85 3.05
N GLN A 59 1.97 8.92 3.01
CA GLN A 59 3.42 8.82 2.90
C GLN A 59 4.06 9.48 4.12
N GLU A 60 4.79 8.69 4.89
CA GLU A 60 5.55 9.16 6.06
C GLU A 60 7.03 9.10 5.69
N VAL A 61 7.55 10.21 5.16
CA VAL A 61 8.98 10.34 4.81
C VAL A 61 9.64 11.21 5.87
N PRO A 62 10.76 10.77 6.46
CA PRO A 62 11.53 11.62 7.38
C PRO A 62 11.96 12.92 6.70
N VAL A 63 11.85 14.04 7.41
CA VAL A 63 12.17 15.38 6.87
C VAL A 63 13.65 15.48 6.49
N GLU A 64 14.51 14.71 7.15
CA GLU A 64 15.95 14.70 6.93
C GLU A 64 16.33 14.22 5.52
N GLU A 65 15.48 13.43 4.85
CA GLU A 65 15.73 12.96 3.48
C GLU A 65 15.47 14.03 2.40
N PHE A 66 14.86 15.17 2.76
CA PHE A 66 14.60 16.29 1.82
C PHE A 66 15.64 17.42 1.89
N LEU A 67 16.57 17.37 2.86
CA LEU A 67 17.59 18.41 3.07
C LEU A 67 19.00 17.98 2.63
N ALA A 68 19.12 16.82 1.99
CA ALA A 68 20.36 16.24 1.49
C ALA A 68 20.52 16.43 -0.02
#